data_AF-A0A9D7NWD6-F1
#
_entry.id   AF-A0A9D7NWD6-F1
#
_cell.length_a   1.000
_cell.length_b   1.000
_cell.length_c   1.000
_cell.angle_alpha   90.00
_cell.angle_beta   90.00
_cell.angle_gamma   90.00
#
_symmetry.space_group_name_H-M   'P 1'
#
loop_
_entity.id
_entity.type
_entity.pdbx_description
1 polymer ?
#
loop_
_entity_poly.entity_id
_entity_poly.type
_entity_poly.pdbx_seq_one_letter_code
_entity_poly.pdbx_strand_id
1 'polypeptide(L)'
;MVTINGADGVIANLEMQTDLASSREFLHYLRGVLFDISRTVDIAAMTDKLGAMTNFALRVLYKDALDKLESKRLLYGWGLTEINRRCLLLAGIATDTGGTIVWPDPLPSDTVEQAKELQIDLGEGLVDKQTASTLRGYDWETVSARLDEEKASDTTLGDQLLRNNVAV
;
A
#
# COMPACT_ATOMS: atom_id res chain seq x y z
N MET A 1 4.70 -37.01 57.74
CA MET A 1 5.79 -37.97 57.45
C MET A 1 5.25 -38.96 56.44
N VAL A 2 5.83 -39.03 55.24
CA VAL A 2 5.43 -40.02 54.21
C VAL A 2 6.28 -41.27 54.44
N THR A 3 5.64 -42.41 54.69
CA THR A 3 6.30 -43.70 54.91
C THR A 3 5.87 -44.67 53.82
N ILE A 4 6.82 -45.20 53.06
CA ILE A 4 6.56 -46.22 52.03
C ILE A 4 6.80 -47.60 52.65
N ASN A 5 5.85 -48.54 52.48
CA ASN A 5 6.01 -49.93 52.87
C ASN A 5 6.20 -50.80 51.63
N GLY A 6 7.46 -51.13 51.32
CA GLY A 6 7.86 -51.99 50.21
C GLY A 6 9.37 -51.93 50.00
N ALA A 7 10.01 -53.05 49.70
CA ALA A 7 11.47 -53.14 49.56
C ALA A 7 12.06 -52.23 48.45
N ASP A 8 11.23 -51.84 47.47
CA ASP A 8 11.61 -51.03 46.31
C ASP A 8 10.95 -49.64 46.28
N GLY A 9 10.49 -49.13 47.43
CA GLY A 9 9.80 -47.84 47.52
C GLY A 9 10.74 -46.65 47.32
N VAL A 10 10.54 -45.85 46.27
CA VAL A 10 11.31 -44.63 45.99
C VAL A 10 10.47 -43.38 46.23
N ILE A 11 11.00 -42.43 47.02
CA ILE A 11 10.49 -41.06 47.12
C ILE A 11 11.26 -40.22 46.11
N ALA A 12 10.56 -39.66 45.12
CA ALA A 12 11.10 -38.70 44.18
C ALA A 12 10.33 -37.38 44.26
N ASN A 13 10.99 -36.28 43.92
CA ASN A 13 10.33 -34.99 43.77
C ASN A 13 9.33 -35.07 42.61
N LEU A 14 8.12 -34.55 42.82
CA LEU A 14 7.18 -34.33 41.73
C LEU A 14 7.67 -33.11 40.95
N GLU A 15 8.49 -33.33 39.92
CA GLU A 15 8.85 -32.28 38.99
C GLU A 15 7.63 -31.97 38.11
N MET A 16 7.10 -30.76 38.28
CA MET A 16 6.06 -30.26 37.39
C MET A 16 6.71 -29.96 36.04
N GLN A 17 6.65 -30.93 35.13
CA GLN A 17 6.99 -30.77 33.72
C GLN A 17 6.00 -29.78 33.11
N THR A 18 6.25 -28.49 33.33
CA THR A 18 5.42 -27.41 32.77
C THR A 18 5.74 -27.34 31.29
N ASP A 19 4.76 -27.65 30.45
CA ASP A 19 4.91 -27.55 29.00
C ASP A 19 4.70 -26.10 28.54
N LEU A 20 5.72 -25.27 28.82
CA LEU A 20 5.80 -23.89 28.32
C LEU A 20 5.75 -23.86 26.78
N ALA A 21 6.22 -24.91 26.11
CA ALA A 21 6.14 -25.01 24.67
C ALA A 21 4.69 -25.16 24.20
N SER A 22 3.92 -26.10 24.76
CA SER A 22 2.49 -26.24 24.44
C SER A 22 1.69 -24.96 24.70
N SER A 23 1.95 -24.29 25.82
CA SER A 23 1.27 -23.02 26.14
C SER A 23 1.60 -21.91 25.12
N ARG A 24 2.85 -21.85 24.63
CA ARG A 24 3.26 -20.90 23.58
C ARG A 24 2.62 -21.24 22.24
N GLU A 25 2.60 -22.50 21.84
CA GLU A 25 1.98 -22.94 20.58
C GLU A 25 0.48 -22.67 20.57
N PHE A 26 -0.21 -22.89 21.69
CA PHE A 26 -1.63 -22.56 21.81
C PHE A 26 -1.87 -21.05 21.66
N LEU A 27 -1.00 -20.21 22.22
CA LEU A 27 -1.09 -18.76 22.03
C LEU A 27 -0.87 -18.37 20.56
N HIS A 28 0.11 -18.96 19.87
CA HIS A 28 0.33 -18.72 18.44
C HIS A 28 -0.87 -19.14 17.60
N TYR A 29 -1.52 -20.26 17.93
CA TYR A 29 -2.76 -20.68 17.31
C TYR A 29 -3.90 -19.67 17.52
N LEU A 30 -4.15 -19.26 18.77
CA LEU A 30 -5.19 -18.28 19.08
C LEU A 30 -4.95 -16.94 18.39
N ARG A 31 -3.69 -16.50 18.30
CA ARG A 31 -3.31 -15.32 17.53
C ARG A 31 -3.69 -15.47 16.06
N GLY A 32 -3.36 -16.59 15.43
CA GLY A 32 -3.75 -16.86 14.03
C GLY A 32 -5.26 -16.78 13.82
N VAL A 33 -6.03 -17.46 14.67
CA VAL A 33 -7.50 -17.42 14.65
C VAL A 33 -8.04 -15.99 14.79
N LEU A 34 -7.43 -15.17 15.65
CA LEU A 34 -7.84 -13.78 15.80
C LEU A 34 -7.71 -13.01 14.50
N PHE A 35 -6.56 -13.12 13.81
CA PHE A 35 -6.30 -12.43 12.54
C PHE A 35 -7.25 -12.88 11.42
N ASP A 36 -7.56 -14.18 11.38
CA ASP A 36 -8.53 -14.75 10.44
C ASP A 36 -9.94 -14.19 10.67
N ILE A 37 -10.41 -14.19 11.93
CA ILE A 37 -11.74 -13.65 12.28
C ILE A 37 -11.81 -12.15 12.02
N SER A 38 -10.75 -11.41 12.36
CA SER A 38 -10.72 -9.96 12.13
C SER A 38 -10.51 -9.59 10.67
N ARG A 39 -10.25 -10.56 9.77
CA ARG A 39 -10.00 -10.34 8.34
C ARG A 39 -8.83 -9.37 8.14
N THR A 40 -7.73 -9.64 8.83
CA THR A 40 -6.52 -8.80 8.85
C THR A 40 -5.28 -9.69 8.71
N VAL A 41 -4.26 -9.17 8.04
CA VAL A 41 -3.02 -9.93 7.79
C VAL A 41 -2.12 -9.92 9.03
N ASP A 42 -1.61 -11.09 9.42
CA ASP A 42 -0.55 -11.19 10.42
C ASP A 42 0.83 -10.95 9.79
N ILE A 43 1.33 -9.73 9.90
CA ILE A 43 2.62 -9.32 9.34
C ILE A 43 3.78 -10.04 10.02
N ALA A 44 3.67 -10.38 11.32
CA ALA A 44 4.77 -11.03 12.04
C ALA A 44 4.95 -12.49 11.60
N ALA A 45 3.91 -13.12 11.06
CA ALA A 45 4.00 -14.44 10.46
C ALA A 45 4.67 -14.42 9.07
N MET A 46 4.93 -13.24 8.49
CA MET A 46 5.37 -13.07 7.10
C MET A 46 6.60 -12.17 6.93
N THR A 47 7.33 -11.84 8.00
CA THR A 47 8.48 -10.92 7.98
C THR A 47 9.52 -11.24 6.92
N ASP A 48 9.80 -12.52 6.69
CA ASP A 48 10.83 -12.96 5.73
C ASP A 48 10.41 -12.80 4.27
N LYS A 49 9.11 -12.63 4.00
CA LYS A 49 8.56 -12.62 2.64
C LYS A 49 8.26 -11.21 2.11
N LEU A 50 8.16 -10.21 2.99
CA LEU A 50 7.71 -8.85 2.64
C LEU A 50 8.62 -8.14 1.63
N GLY A 51 9.93 -8.34 1.70
CA GLY A 51 10.91 -7.61 0.87
C GLY A 51 10.92 -7.97 -0.61
N ALA A 52 10.27 -9.07 -1.01
CA ALA A 52 10.26 -9.57 -2.39
C ALA A 52 8.85 -9.76 -2.98
N MET A 53 7.79 -9.30 -2.28
CA MET A 53 6.43 -9.46 -2.78
C MET A 53 6.15 -8.48 -3.92
N THR A 54 5.65 -9.00 -5.03
CA THR A 54 5.09 -8.17 -6.10
C THR A 54 3.77 -7.54 -5.65
N ASN A 55 3.32 -6.46 -6.30
CA ASN A 55 2.01 -5.84 -6.05
C ASN A 55 0.85 -6.87 -6.15
N PHE A 56 0.95 -7.83 -7.07
CA PHE A 56 -0.02 -8.92 -7.17
C PHE A 56 -0.02 -9.80 -5.92
N ALA A 57 1.15 -10.21 -5.43
CA ALA A 57 1.26 -11.03 -4.24
C ALA A 57 0.74 -10.30 -2.99
N LEU A 58 1.00 -8.98 -2.88
CA LEU A 58 0.41 -8.14 -1.84
C LEU A 58 -1.12 -8.11 -1.92
N ARG A 59 -1.70 -7.95 -3.12
CA ARG A 59 -3.17 -7.99 -3.30
C ARG A 59 -3.77 -9.33 -2.90
N VAL A 60 -3.12 -10.44 -3.25
CA VAL A 60 -3.58 -11.78 -2.85
C VAL A 60 -3.53 -11.94 -1.33
N LEU A 61 -2.43 -11.51 -0.70
CA LEU A 61 -2.27 -11.58 0.75
C LEU A 61 -3.34 -10.76 1.50
N TYR A 62 -3.62 -9.54 1.01
CA TYR A 62 -4.59 -8.64 1.63
C TYR A 62 -6.03 -8.81 1.11
N LYS A 63 -6.32 -9.82 0.27
CA LYS A 63 -7.62 -9.96 -0.41
C LYS A 63 -8.81 -9.85 0.54
N ASP A 64 -8.75 -10.56 1.66
CA ASP A 64 -9.85 -10.59 2.61
C ASP A 64 -10.03 -9.24 3.35
N ALA A 65 -8.91 -8.58 3.68
CA ALA A 65 -8.93 -7.25 4.25
C ALA A 65 -9.45 -6.19 3.26
N LEU A 66 -9.10 -6.32 1.97
CA LEU A 66 -9.59 -5.47 0.89
C LEU A 66 -11.09 -5.63 0.68
N ASP A 67 -11.61 -6.85 0.71
CA ASP A 67 -13.05 -7.12 0.61
C ASP A 67 -13.83 -6.53 1.79
N LYS A 68 -13.25 -6.61 3.00
CA LYS A 68 -13.80 -5.95 4.19
C LYS A 68 -13.77 -4.42 4.04
N LEU A 69 -12.70 -3.86 3.48
CA LEU A 69 -12.60 -2.43 3.22
C LEU A 69 -13.65 -1.98 2.21
N GLU A 70 -13.87 -2.73 1.13
CA GLU A 70 -14.87 -2.41 0.12
C GLU A 70 -16.29 -2.40 0.69
N SER A 71 -16.59 -3.38 1.54
CA SER A 71 -17.86 -3.41 2.30
C SER A 71 -18.03 -2.14 3.14
N LYS A 72 -16.96 -1.66 3.79
CA LYS A 72 -17.00 -0.40 4.55
C LYS A 72 -17.17 0.82 3.64
N ARG A 73 -16.51 0.86 2.49
CA ARG A 73 -16.64 1.95 1.50
C ARG A 73 -18.07 2.08 0.99
N LEU A 74 -18.75 0.97 0.73
CA LEU A 74 -20.16 0.97 0.35
C LEU A 74 -21.06 1.48 1.48
N LEU A 75 -20.86 1.00 2.72
CA LEU A 75 -21.68 1.39 3.87
C LEU A 75 -21.47 2.86 4.27
N TYR A 76 -20.22 3.32 4.27
CA TYR A 76 -19.88 4.69 4.67
C TYR A 76 -20.06 5.69 3.53
N GLY A 77 -19.90 5.25 2.28
CA GLY A 77 -19.97 6.11 1.10
C GLY A 77 -21.29 6.87 1.03
N TRP A 78 -22.41 6.17 1.18
CA TRP A 78 -23.72 6.82 1.22
C TRP A 78 -23.82 7.91 2.31
N GLY A 79 -23.35 7.60 3.53
CA GLY A 79 -23.39 8.54 4.65
C GLY A 79 -22.52 9.77 4.42
N LEU A 80 -21.31 9.60 3.87
CA LEU A 80 -20.39 10.70 3.55
C LEU A 80 -20.99 11.62 2.48
N THR A 81 -21.58 11.04 1.43
CA THR A 81 -22.24 11.79 0.36
C THR A 81 -23.42 12.61 0.89
N GLU A 82 -24.27 12.02 1.74
CA GLU A 82 -25.42 12.71 2.32
C GLU A 82 -25.01 13.82 3.30
N ILE A 83 -23.97 13.60 4.11
CA ILE A 83 -23.41 14.63 4.98
C ILE A 83 -22.91 15.80 4.13
N ASN A 84 -22.14 15.53 3.06
CA ASN A 84 -21.62 16.58 2.21
C ASN A 84 -22.75 17.35 1.50
N ARG A 85 -23.78 16.65 1.00
CA ARG A 85 -24.97 17.26 0.42
C ARG A 85 -25.63 18.25 1.38
N ARG A 86 -25.79 17.88 2.66
CA ARG A 86 -26.36 18.76 3.70
C ARG A 86 -25.47 19.95 3.99
N CYS A 87 -24.16 19.75 4.08
CA CYS A 87 -23.20 20.85 4.25
C CYS A 87 -23.29 21.86 3.10
N LEU A 88 -23.40 21.38 1.86
CA LEU A 88 -23.55 22.24 0.68
C LEU A 88 -24.86 23.03 0.71
N LEU A 89 -25.98 22.39 1.08
CA LEU A 89 -27.25 23.08 1.25
C LEU A 89 -27.20 24.17 2.34
N LEU A 90 -26.54 23.88 3.48
CA LEU A 90 -26.33 24.87 4.55
C LEU A 90 -25.44 26.04 4.10
N ALA A 91 -24.51 25.80 3.17
CA ALA A 91 -23.70 26.83 2.55
C ALA A 91 -24.43 27.62 1.43
N GLY A 92 -25.71 27.33 1.16
CA GLY A 92 -26.48 27.96 0.10
C GLY A 92 -26.17 27.44 -1.30
N ILE A 93 -25.44 26.33 -1.42
CA ILE A 93 -25.10 25.68 -2.68
C ILE A 93 -26.14 24.60 -2.95
N ALA A 94 -26.99 24.82 -3.96
CA ALA A 94 -27.96 23.83 -4.41
C ALA A 94 -27.24 22.61 -5.01
N THR A 95 -27.51 21.42 -4.49
CA THR A 95 -26.98 20.15 -4.99
C THR A 95 -27.93 19.00 -4.68
N ASP A 96 -28.08 18.08 -5.63
CA ASP A 96 -28.96 16.92 -5.48
C ASP A 96 -28.21 15.69 -4.96
N THR A 97 -26.90 15.60 -5.21
CA THR A 97 -26.14 14.36 -5.02
C THR A 97 -25.01 14.46 -4.00
N GLY A 98 -24.60 15.66 -3.56
CA GLY A 98 -23.50 15.79 -2.59
C GLY A 98 -22.10 15.44 -3.13
N GLY A 99 -21.98 15.23 -4.45
CA GLY A 99 -20.71 14.94 -5.13
C GLY A 99 -20.35 13.45 -5.22
N THR A 100 -19.16 13.18 -5.77
CA THR A 100 -18.64 11.84 -6.00
C THR A 100 -17.51 11.55 -5.04
N ILE A 101 -17.54 10.38 -4.39
CA ILE A 101 -16.45 9.94 -3.52
C ILE A 101 -15.39 9.24 -4.36
N VAL A 102 -14.14 9.66 -4.17
CA VAL A 102 -12.96 9.01 -4.78
C VAL A 102 -12.24 8.22 -3.71
N TRP A 103 -12.15 6.91 -3.89
CA TRP A 103 -11.40 6.02 -2.99
C TRP A 103 -10.07 5.62 -3.66
N PRO A 104 -8.92 6.10 -3.16
CA PRO A 104 -7.64 5.70 -3.72
C PRO A 104 -7.35 4.21 -3.43
N ASP A 105 -6.40 3.64 -4.18
CA ASP A 105 -5.90 2.30 -3.88
C ASP A 105 -5.29 2.28 -2.47
N PRO A 106 -5.76 1.42 -1.57
CA PRO A 106 -5.25 1.35 -0.20
C PRO A 106 -3.88 0.68 -0.10
N LEU A 107 -3.41 0.00 -1.16
CA LEU A 107 -2.11 -0.67 -1.12
C LEU A 107 -0.97 0.28 -1.49
N PRO A 108 0.24 0.03 -0.95
CA PRO A 108 1.44 0.72 -1.43
C PRO A 108 1.63 0.46 -2.92
N SER A 109 2.05 1.50 -3.63
CA SER A 109 2.47 1.38 -5.02
C SER A 109 3.98 1.42 -5.14
N ASP A 110 4.54 0.54 -5.98
CA ASP A 110 5.94 0.62 -6.38
C ASP A 110 6.12 1.66 -7.50
N THR A 111 6.81 2.74 -7.17
CA THR A 111 7.04 3.87 -8.08
C THR A 111 7.93 3.51 -9.27
N VAL A 112 8.79 2.49 -9.12
CA VAL A 112 9.69 1.97 -10.15
C VAL A 112 8.92 1.12 -11.15
N GLU A 113 8.07 0.22 -10.68
CA GLU A 113 7.20 -0.57 -11.55
C GLU A 113 6.25 0.33 -12.34
N GLN A 114 5.61 1.30 -11.68
CA GLN A 114 4.81 2.32 -12.36
C GLN A 114 5.62 3.12 -13.39
N ALA A 115 6.95 3.20 -13.28
CA ALA A 115 7.78 4.01 -14.18
C ALA A 115 8.09 3.23 -15.43
N LYS A 116 8.37 1.94 -15.26
CA LYS A 116 8.53 0.99 -16.36
C LYS A 116 7.22 0.85 -17.14
N GLU A 117 6.09 0.68 -16.46
CA GLU A 117 4.76 0.61 -17.10
C GLU A 117 4.52 1.85 -17.96
N LEU A 118 4.72 3.04 -17.38
CA LEU A 118 4.51 4.29 -18.10
C LEU A 118 5.50 4.52 -19.26
N GLN A 119 6.74 4.04 -19.11
CA GLN A 119 7.73 4.08 -20.19
C GLN A 119 7.34 3.14 -21.35
N ILE A 120 6.78 1.97 -21.05
CA ILE A 120 6.24 1.05 -22.05
C ILE A 120 5.05 1.72 -22.77
N ASP A 121 4.09 2.28 -22.02
CA ASP A 121 2.92 2.94 -22.60
C ASP A 121 3.30 4.12 -23.50
N LEU A 122 4.31 4.91 -23.11
CA LEU A 122 4.87 5.98 -23.94
C LEU A 122 5.58 5.44 -25.19
N GLY A 123 6.28 4.32 -25.08
CA GLY A 123 6.98 3.67 -26.19
C GLY A 123 6.05 3.07 -27.23
N GLU A 124 4.94 2.48 -26.77
CA GLU A 124 3.87 1.91 -27.61
C GLU A 124 2.90 2.99 -28.14
N GLY A 125 3.01 4.23 -27.66
CA GLY A 125 2.16 5.35 -28.07
C GLY A 125 0.73 5.28 -27.52
N LEU A 126 0.51 4.55 -26.43
CA LEU A 126 -0.79 4.45 -25.74
C LEU A 126 -1.12 5.73 -24.96
N VAL A 127 -0.09 6.44 -24.50
CA VAL A 127 -0.22 7.69 -23.74
C VAL A 127 0.74 8.74 -24.27
N ASP A 128 0.38 10.01 -24.12
CA ASP A 128 1.27 11.13 -24.41
C ASP A 128 2.03 11.58 -23.15
N LYS A 129 3.03 12.46 -23.35
CA LYS A 129 3.85 12.97 -22.24
C LYS A 129 3.04 13.76 -21.22
N GLN A 130 1.95 14.41 -21.66
CA GLN A 130 1.05 15.16 -20.79
C GLN A 130 0.25 14.24 -19.86
N THR A 131 -0.37 13.20 -20.42
CA THR A 131 -1.11 12.20 -19.64
C THR A 131 -0.16 11.48 -18.69
N ALA A 132 1.04 11.12 -19.14
CA ALA A 132 2.07 10.51 -18.31
C ALA A 132 2.50 11.39 -17.12
N SER A 133 2.69 12.69 -17.36
CA SER A 133 3.04 13.67 -16.32
C SER A 133 1.91 13.83 -15.29
N THR A 134 0.67 13.90 -15.76
CA THR A 134 -0.52 14.05 -14.92
C THR A 134 -0.75 12.81 -14.05
N LEU A 135 -0.59 11.61 -14.60
CA LEU A 135 -0.69 10.34 -13.85
C LEU A 135 0.35 10.24 -12.72
N ARG A 136 1.48 10.92 -12.87
CA ARG A 136 2.53 11.04 -11.85
C ARG A 136 2.30 12.14 -10.83
N GLY A 137 1.21 12.90 -10.97
CA GLY A 137 0.88 14.02 -10.10
C GLY A 137 1.70 15.28 -10.36
N TYR A 138 2.37 15.35 -11.52
CA TYR A 138 3.03 16.58 -11.95
C TYR A 138 2.03 17.47 -12.69
N ASP A 139 2.18 18.78 -12.51
CA ASP A 139 1.49 19.76 -13.33
C ASP A 139 2.20 19.90 -14.69
N TRP A 140 1.53 19.45 -15.75
CA TRP A 140 2.08 19.47 -17.10
C TRP A 140 2.37 20.88 -17.60
N GLU A 141 1.56 21.89 -17.26
CA GLU A 141 1.80 23.25 -17.73
C GLU A 141 3.14 23.77 -17.20
N THR A 142 3.38 23.60 -15.90
CA THR A 142 4.64 23.95 -15.25
C THR A 142 5.82 23.11 -15.75
N VAL A 143 5.61 21.83 -16.08
CA VAL A 143 6.67 20.96 -16.63
C VAL A 143 7.00 21.34 -18.06
N SER A 144 6.01 21.57 -18.92
CA SER A 144 6.19 21.95 -20.32
C SER A 144 6.94 23.27 -20.42
N ALA A 145 6.56 24.28 -19.63
CA ALA A 145 7.25 25.56 -19.61
C ALA A 145 8.75 25.42 -19.26
N ARG A 146 9.08 24.62 -18.24
CA ARG A 146 10.47 24.34 -17.85
C ARG A 146 11.23 23.56 -18.93
N LEU A 147 10.59 22.59 -19.57
CA LEU A 147 11.20 21.84 -20.67
C LEU A 147 11.50 22.72 -21.89
N ASP A 148 10.63 23.69 -22.17
CA ASP A 148 10.84 24.62 -23.28
C ASP A 148 11.92 25.66 -22.94
N GLU A 149 12.01 26.10 -21.69
CA GLU A 149 13.14 26.90 -21.18
C GLU A 149 14.48 26.14 -21.25
N GLU A 150 14.51 24.86 -20.85
CA GLU A 150 15.68 24.00 -20.96
C GLU A 150 16.13 23.84 -22.42
N LYS A 151 15.20 23.56 -23.34
CA LYS A 151 15.51 23.47 -24.78
C LYS A 151 16.05 24.79 -25.33
N ALA A 152 15.47 25.92 -24.94
CA ALA A 152 15.93 27.25 -25.38
C ALA A 152 17.35 27.56 -24.87
N SER A 153 17.66 27.16 -23.63
CA SER A 153 19.01 27.26 -23.05
C SER A 153 20.01 26.36 -23.79
N ASP A 154 19.65 25.10 -24.06
CA ASP A 154 20.50 24.15 -24.79
C ASP A 154 20.75 24.58 -26.24
N THR A 155 19.74 25.13 -26.92
CA THR A 155 19.90 25.67 -28.28
C THR A 155 20.88 26.85 -28.29
N THR A 156 20.81 27.72 -27.28
CA THR A 156 21.71 28.88 -27.16
C THR A 156 23.16 28.45 -26.93
N LEU A 157 23.39 27.42 -26.12
CA LEU A 157 24.73 26.86 -25.88
C LEU A 157 25.25 26.10 -27.11
N GLY A 158 24.40 25.29 -27.76
CA GLY A 158 24.73 24.57 -28.99
C GLY A 158 25.14 25.51 -30.13
N ASP A 159 24.40 26.61 -30.31
CA ASP A 159 24.73 27.65 -31.29
C ASP A 159 26.05 28.37 -30.97
N GLN A 160 26.37 28.60 -29.70
CA GLN A 160 27.64 29.19 -29.29
C GLN A 160 28.83 28.25 -29.52
N LEU A 161 28.65 26.94 -29.28
CA LEU A 161 29.69 25.93 -29.53
C LEU A 161 29.94 25.72 -31.03
N LEU A 162 28.88 25.72 -31.85
CA LEU A 162 29.02 25.64 -33.31
C LEU A 162 29.71 26.89 -33.89
N ARG A 163 29.42 28.09 -33.36
CA ARG A 163 30.12 29.33 -33.76
C ARG A 163 31.60 29.33 -33.37
N ASN A 164 31.95 28.79 -32.20
CA ASN A 164 33.35 28.71 -31.76
C ASN A 164 34.17 27.63 -32.49
N ASN A 165 33.56 26.54 -32.96
CA ASN A 165 34.25 25.48 -33.70
C ASN A 165 34.41 25.75 -35.21
N VAL A 166 33.76 26.78 -35.77
CA VAL A 166 33.97 27.24 -37.16
C VAL A 166 35.03 28.36 -37.24
N ALA A 167 35.56 28.80 -36.09
CA ALA A 167 36.55 29.88 -35.98
C ALA A 167 38.01 29.39 -35.77
N VAL A 168 38.31 28.12 -36.10
CA VAL A 168 39.67 27.55 -36.18
C VAL A 168 39.89 27.01 -37.60
#